data_AF-Q91565-F1
#
_entry.id   AF-Q91565-F1
#
_cell.length_a   1.000
_cell.length_b   1.000
_cell.length_c   1.000
_cell.angle_alpha   90.00
_cell.angle_beta   90.00
_cell.angle_gamma   90.00
#
_symmetry.space_group_name_H-M   'P 1'
#
loop_
_entity.id
_entity.type
_entity.pdbx_description
1 polymer ?
#
loop_
_entity_poly.entity_id
_entity_poly.type
_entity_poly.pdbx_seq_one_letter_code
_entity_poly.pdbx_strand_id
1 'polypeptide(L)' 'ARNCLVSAQRLVKVSALGLSKDVYSSEYHPLRQTKVPLRWMSPEAVQDDDFSTKS' A
#
# COMPACT_ATOMS: atom_id res chain seq x y z
N ALA A 1 2.95 -7.23 4.18
CA ALA A 1 2.04 -8.29 3.67
C ALA A 1 0.54 -7.99 3.87
N ARG A 2 0.12 -6.74 4.21
CA ARG A 2 -1.29 -6.39 4.49
C ARG A 2 -2.25 -6.42 3.29
N ASN A 3 -1.71 -6.54 2.08
CA ASN A 3 -2.47 -6.62 0.82
C ASN A 3 -2.35 -8.01 0.18
N CYS A 4 -2.18 -9.04 1.01
CA CYS A 4 -2.15 -10.43 0.59
C CYS A 4 -3.24 -11.20 1.35
N LEU A 5 -4.04 -11.97 0.61
CA LEU A 5 -5.07 -12.85 1.16
C LEU A 5 -4.60 -14.29 1.05
N VAL A 6 -4.94 -15.11 2.05
CA VAL A 6 -4.65 -16.55 2.07
C VAL A 6 -5.98 -17.30 1.97
N SER A 7 -6.12 -18.15 0.94
CA SER A 7 -7.31 -19.01 0.80
C SER A 7 -7.22 -20.25 1.68
N ALA A 8 -8.34 -20.96 1.86
CA ALA A 8 -8.39 -22.23 2.58
C ALA A 8 -7.45 -23.30 1.98
N GLN A 9 -7.19 -23.23 0.67
CA GLN A 9 -6.25 -24.10 -0.04
C GLN A 9 -4.79 -23.65 0.09
N ARG A 10 -4.50 -22.67 0.97
CA ARG A 10 -3.16 -22.10 1.19
C ARG A 10 -2.59 -21.39 -0.05
N LEU A 11 -3.46 -20.80 -0.87
CA LEU A 11 -3.05 -19.97 -2.01
C LEU A 11 -3.01 -18.49 -1.60
N VAL A 12 -1.98 -17.78 -2.04
CA VAL A 12 -1.83 -16.34 -1.81
C VAL A 12 -2.38 -15.56 -3.00
N LYS A 13 -3.19 -14.54 -2.74
CA LYS A 13 -3.68 -13.59 -3.75
C LYS A 13 -3.38 -12.17 -3.33
N VAL A 14 -2.97 -11.32 -4.28
CA VAL A 14 -2.80 -9.88 -4.04
C VAL A 14 -4.18 -9.22 -4.00
N SER A 15 -4.44 -8.42 -2.97
CA SER A 15 -5.67 -7.67 -2.79
C SER A 15 -5.49 -6.19 -3.12
N ALA A 16 -6.60 -5.47 -3.32
CA ALA A 16 -6.56 -4.04 -3.58
C ALA A 16 -5.96 -3.24 -2.40
N LEU A 17 -5.17 -2.22 -2.72
CA LEU A 17 -4.45 -1.35 -1.76
C LEU A 17 -5.37 -0.64 -0.74
N GLY A 18 -6.64 -0.44 -1.09
CA GLY A 18 -7.62 0.28 -0.28
C GLY A 18 -8.32 -0.56 0.79
N LEU A 19 -8.34 -1.90 0.65
CA LEU A 19 -9.14 -2.78 1.51
C LEU A 19 -8.70 -2.75 2.97
N SER A 20 -7.42 -2.44 3.20
CA SER A 20 -6.82 -2.46 4.53
C SER A 20 -6.55 -1.05 5.08
N LYS A 21 -6.87 0.00 4.32
CA LYS A 21 -6.45 1.39 4.63
C LYS A 21 -7.10 1.94 5.90
N ASP A 22 -8.34 1.54 6.19
CA ASP A 22 -9.09 1.99 7.37
C ASP A 22 -8.57 1.31 8.66
N VAL A 23 -8.49 -0.03 8.63
CA VAL A 23 -8.02 -0.86 9.76
C VAL A 23 -6.60 -0.48 10.21
N TYR A 24 -5.71 -0.16 9.26
CA TYR A 24 -4.31 0.21 9.56
C TYR A 24 -4.05 1.72 9.44
N SER A 25 -5.07 2.56 9.60
CA SER A 25 -4.97 4.00 9.33
C SER A 25 -3.92 4.75 10.17
N SER A 26 -3.45 4.17 11.28
CA SER A 26 -2.36 4.68 12.13
C SER A 26 -0.96 4.41 11.56
N GLU A 27 -0.82 3.43 10.67
CA GLU A 27 0.45 3.08 10.02
C GLU A 27 0.66 3.83 8.70
N TYR A 28 -0.36 4.55 8.22
CA TYR A 28 -0.29 5.37 7.02
C TYR A 28 0.04 6.81 7.39
N HIS A 29 0.98 7.38 6.63
CA HIS A 29 1.47 8.74 6.87
C HIS A 29 0.70 9.76 6.02
N PRO A 30 0.38 10.95 6.55
CA PRO A 30 -0.20 12.02 5.75
C PRO A 30 0.84 12.57 4.76
N LEU A 31 0.50 12.56 3.47
CA LEU A 31 1.27 13.12 2.37
C LEU A 31 0.29 13.76 1.38
N ARG A 32 0.49 15.05 1.04
CA ARG A 32 -0.31 15.77 0.01
C ARG A 32 -1.82 15.49 0.10
N GLN A 33 -2.40 15.71 1.28
CA GLN A 33 -3.83 15.52 1.59
C GLN A 33 -4.36 14.07 1.56
N THR A 34 -3.52 13.06 1.35
CA THR A 34 -3.88 11.65 1.43
C THR A 34 -3.03 10.90 2.45
N LYS A 35 -3.54 9.79 2.97
CA LYS A 35 -2.78 8.86 3.80
C LYS A 35 -2.10 7.83 2.90
N VAL A 36 -0.78 7.70 2.99
CA VAL A 36 0.03 6.85 2.10
C VAL A 36 0.86 5.81 2.86
N PRO A 37 1.17 4.66 2.24
CA PRO A 37 2.00 3.63 2.85
C PRO A 37 3.50 3.94 2.68
N LEU A 38 3.99 4.99 3.34
CA LEU A 38 5.32 5.56 3.13
C LEU A 38 6.48 4.54 3.07
N ARG A 39 6.47 3.52 3.94
CA ARG A 39 7.53 2.48 3.99
C ARG A 39 7.59 1.56 2.77
N TRP A 40 6.58 1.60 1.90
CA TRP A 40 6.49 0.78 0.69
C TRP A 40 6.52 1.63 -0.58
N MET A 41 6.62 2.95 -0.48
CA MET A 41 6.72 3.83 -1.64
C MET A 41 8.18 4.03 -2.00
N SER A 42 8.45 4.10 -3.29
CA SER A 42 9.73 4.51 -3.82
C SER A 42 9.97 6.02 -3.63
N PRO A 43 11.23 6.49 -3.64
CA PRO A 43 11.55 7.91 -3.45
C PRO A 43 10.86 8.82 -4.46
N GLU A 44 10.83 8.43 -5.74
CA GLU A 44 10.20 9.20 -6.81
C GLU A 44 8.68 9.30 -6.64
N ALA A 45 8.02 8.25 -6.15
CA ALA A 45 6.60 8.29 -5.82
C ALA A 45 6.30 9.22 -4.63
N VAL A 46 7.22 9.34 -3.68
CA VAL A 46 7.07 10.24 -2.52
C VAL A 46 7.36 11.70 -2.89
N GLN A 47 8.40 11.93 -3.70
CA GLN A 47 8.91 13.26 -4.04
C GLN A 47 8.16 13.89 -5.21
N ASP A 48 7.89 13.14 -6.26
CA ASP A 48 7.40 13.66 -7.54
C ASP A 48 6.02 13.13 -7.92
N ASP A 49 5.43 12.27 -7.07
CA ASP A 49 4.16 11.56 -7.37
C ASP A 49 4.27 10.67 -8.62
N ASP A 50 5.48 10.23 -8.95
CA ASP A 50 5.77 9.39 -10.12
C ASP A 50 5.63 7.91 -9.75
N PHE A 51 4.60 7.25 -10.31
CA PHE A 51 4.33 5.83 -10.10
C PHE A 51 4.64 5.06 -11.37
N SER A 52 5.57 4.10 -11.26
CA SER A 52 5.96 3.25 -12.38
C SER A 52 5.83 1.76 -12.05
N THR A 53 6.01 0.90 -13.05
CA THR A 53 6.12 -0.56 -12.82
C THR A 53 7.42 -0.98 -12.14
N LYS A 54 8.36 -0.04 -11.97
CA LYS A 54 9.62 -0.23 -11.24
C LYS A 54 9.52 0.20 -9.77
N SER A 55 8.41 0.85 -9.41
CA SER A 55 8.12 1.39 -8.09
C SER A 55 7.40 0.37 -7.20
#